data_AF-A0A948XFA3-F1
#
_entry.id   AF-A0A948XFA3-F1
#
_cell.length_a   1.000
_cell.length_b   1.000
_cell.length_c   1.000
_cell.angle_alpha   90.00
_cell.angle_beta   90.00
_cell.angle_gamma   90.00
#
_symmetry.space_group_name_H-M   'P 1'
#
loop_
_entity.id
_entity.type
_entity.pdbx_description
1 polymer ?
#
loop_
_entity_poly.entity_id
_entity_poly.type
_entity_poly.pdbx_seq_one_letter_code
_entity_poly.pdbx_strand_id
1 'polypeptide(L)'
;MSDNLYNKQEWNRFILENNGSFLQAYEWGEFQEGFGKRVLRFKVAGPPSSAGADFGEATQAQFIANKLPGVNKFYWHCPRGPVTANSEGQIANSELQGIIDIIKKSAGKEVIFFRLGPEATIEQLPIGQLNNSGFKQLPYDIEPSQTLILDITKTEDELLAQTHEKWRYNIRLAQKKGVQVKVTSCDDVNFEHYFEEFYRLVSEGTAERKNIKHHQKEYYKKQLEITSPQPSPS
;
A
#
# COMPACT_ATOMS: atom_id res chain seq x y z
N MET A 1 -3.45 17.68 16.85
CA MET A 1 -4.15 18.38 15.76
C MET A 1 -4.97 17.33 15.05
N SER A 2 -6.26 17.59 14.94
CA SER A 2 -7.37 16.64 14.82
C SER A 2 -7.34 15.77 13.56
N ASP A 3 -7.55 14.48 13.76
CA ASP A 3 -7.76 13.39 12.78
C ASP A 3 -9.00 13.54 11.87
N ASN A 4 -9.56 14.75 11.73
CA ASN A 4 -10.86 14.98 11.10
C ASN A 4 -10.80 15.73 9.76
N LEU A 5 -9.61 15.85 9.14
CA LEU A 5 -9.41 16.56 7.87
C LEU A 5 -9.48 15.67 6.63
N TYR A 6 -9.50 14.35 6.79
CA TYR A 6 -9.47 13.42 5.67
C TYR A 6 -10.61 12.43 5.78
N ASN A 7 -11.67 12.67 5.02
CA ASN A 7 -12.73 11.69 4.85
C ASN A 7 -12.14 10.41 4.22
N LYS A 8 -12.29 9.27 4.91
CA LYS A 8 -11.79 7.96 4.49
C LYS A 8 -12.25 7.55 3.10
N GLN A 9 -13.53 7.78 2.78
CA GLN A 9 -14.10 7.44 1.48
C GLN A 9 -13.51 8.31 0.37
N GLU A 10 -13.36 9.62 0.59
CA GLU A 10 -12.73 10.51 -0.38
C GLU A 10 -11.26 10.19 -0.60
N TRP A 11 -10.53 9.89 0.47
CA TRP A 11 -9.13 9.50 0.40
C TRP A 11 -8.96 8.24 -0.46
N ASN A 12 -9.69 7.18 -0.12
CA ASN A 12 -9.59 5.90 -0.83
C ASN A 12 -10.10 5.99 -2.27
N ARG A 13 -11.16 6.77 -2.54
CA ARG A 13 -11.63 7.01 -3.91
C ARG A 13 -10.52 7.59 -4.77
N PHE A 14 -9.82 8.62 -4.30
CA PHE A 14 -8.70 9.19 -5.03
C PHE A 14 -7.57 8.17 -5.22
N ILE A 15 -7.22 7.38 -4.19
CA ILE A 15 -6.16 6.35 -4.33
C ILE A 15 -6.55 5.34 -5.41
N LEU A 16 -7.80 4.88 -5.44
CA LEU A 16 -8.29 3.91 -6.42
C LEU A 16 -8.35 4.50 -7.84
N GLU A 17 -8.92 5.68 -8.01
CA GLU A 17 -9.08 6.35 -9.32
C GLU A 17 -7.73 6.65 -9.99
N ASN A 18 -6.65 6.77 -9.20
CA ASN A 18 -5.31 7.09 -9.68
C ASN A 18 -4.33 5.91 -9.55
N ASN A 19 -4.84 4.67 -9.53
CA ASN A 19 -4.05 3.44 -9.47
C ASN A 19 -3.01 3.40 -8.32
N GLY A 20 -3.32 4.04 -7.21
CA GLY A 20 -2.46 4.10 -6.05
C GLY A 20 -2.41 2.76 -5.29
N SER A 21 -1.27 2.49 -4.65
CA SER A 21 -1.06 1.27 -3.90
C SER A 21 -1.95 1.17 -2.64
N PHE A 22 -2.26 -0.07 -2.24
CA PHE A 22 -2.84 -0.38 -0.94
C PHE A 22 -2.06 0.24 0.24
N LEU A 23 -0.73 0.41 0.12
CA LEU A 23 0.08 1.04 1.17
C LEU A 23 -0.22 2.55 1.35
N GLN A 24 -0.96 3.15 0.42
CA GLN A 24 -1.47 4.51 0.52
C GLN A 24 -2.96 4.55 0.90
N ALA A 25 -3.65 3.40 1.05
CA ALA A 25 -5.04 3.36 1.51
C ALA A 25 -5.16 3.81 2.98
N TYR A 26 -6.34 4.32 3.34
CA TYR A 26 -6.60 4.85 4.67
C TYR A 26 -6.44 3.77 5.75
N GLU A 27 -6.99 2.58 5.51
CA GLU A 27 -6.94 1.40 6.36
C GLU A 27 -5.51 0.95 6.64
N TRP A 28 -4.59 1.09 5.68
CA TRP A 28 -3.19 0.79 5.92
C TRP A 28 -2.58 1.74 6.97
N GLY A 29 -2.99 3.00 6.96
CA GLY A 29 -2.61 3.94 8.02
C GLY A 29 -3.18 3.52 9.38
N GLU A 30 -4.48 3.18 9.45
CA GLU A 30 -5.11 2.68 10.69
C GLU A 30 -4.40 1.43 11.22
N PHE A 31 -3.99 0.53 10.32
CA PHE A 31 -3.21 -0.65 10.65
C PHE A 31 -1.86 -0.28 11.29
N GLN A 32 -1.14 0.67 10.71
CA GLN A 32 0.15 1.14 11.25
C GLN A 32 0.00 1.84 12.60
N GLU A 33 -1.04 2.67 12.77
CA GLU A 33 -1.40 3.30 14.05
C GLU A 33 -1.72 2.27 15.12
N GLY A 34 -2.38 1.18 14.72
CA GLY A 34 -2.62 0.01 15.54
C GLY A 34 -1.35 -0.62 16.13
N PHE A 35 -0.18 -0.41 15.53
CA PHE A 35 1.13 -0.83 16.03
C PHE A 35 1.95 0.31 16.63
N GLY A 36 1.29 1.40 17.03
CA GLY A 36 1.90 2.54 17.70
C GLY A 36 2.75 3.43 16.78
N LYS A 37 2.64 3.27 15.45
CA LYS A 37 3.23 4.22 14.51
C LYS A 37 2.39 5.48 14.45
N ARG A 38 3.02 6.61 14.17
CA ARG A 38 2.30 7.84 13.81
C ARG A 38 2.14 7.88 12.30
N VAL A 39 0.91 8.09 11.84
CA VAL A 39 0.59 8.28 10.42
C VAL A 39 0.37 9.75 10.15
N LEU A 40 0.80 10.19 8.98
CA LEU A 40 0.66 11.56 8.49
C LEU A 40 0.07 11.49 7.09
N ARG A 41 -1.01 12.22 6.85
CA ARG A 41 -1.65 12.30 5.55
C ARG A 41 -1.55 13.74 5.06
N PHE A 42 -1.16 13.91 3.81
CA PHE A 42 -1.06 15.21 3.16
C PHE A 42 -1.84 15.19 1.85
N LYS A 43 -2.56 16.29 1.60
CA LYS A 43 -3.23 16.59 0.32
C LYS A 43 -2.65 17.89 -0.20
N VAL A 44 -2.22 17.90 -1.46
CA VAL A 44 -1.80 19.09 -2.20
C VAL A 44 -2.80 19.27 -3.33
N ALA A 45 -3.43 20.43 -3.43
CA ALA A 45 -4.26 20.76 -4.58
C ALA A 45 -3.35 20.94 -5.81
N GLY A 46 -3.75 20.38 -6.94
CA GLY A 46 -3.12 20.64 -8.22
C GLY A 46 -3.49 22.01 -8.78
N PRO A 47 -2.86 22.40 -9.89
CA PRO A 47 -3.34 23.54 -10.66
C PRO A 47 -4.80 23.32 -11.09
N PRO A 48 -5.61 24.38 -11.27
CA PRO A 48 -6.98 24.24 -11.75
C PRO A 48 -7.02 23.44 -13.06
N SER A 49 -7.86 22.41 -13.12
CA SER A 49 -8.12 21.71 -14.38
C SER A 49 -8.80 22.66 -15.36
N SER A 50 -8.39 22.63 -16.63
CA SER A 50 -9.07 23.33 -17.73
C SER A 50 -10.48 22.78 -18.03
N ALA A 51 -10.89 21.68 -17.39
CA ALA A 51 -12.16 21.00 -17.61
C ALA A 51 -13.23 21.24 -16.52
N GLY A 52 -13.08 22.24 -15.64
CA GLY A 52 -14.13 22.63 -14.69
C GLY A 52 -14.38 21.62 -13.56
N ALA A 53 -13.42 20.75 -13.24
CA ALA A 53 -13.45 19.97 -12.02
C ALA A 53 -13.02 20.84 -10.82
N ASP A 54 -13.85 20.88 -9.78
CA ASP A 54 -13.71 21.77 -8.60
C ASP A 54 -12.39 21.60 -7.82
N PHE A 55 -11.61 20.56 -8.09
CA PHE A 55 -10.26 20.37 -7.55
C PHE A 55 -9.37 19.74 -8.63
N GLY A 56 -8.53 20.54 -9.29
CA GLY A 56 -7.55 20.04 -10.26
C GLY A 56 -6.46 19.21 -9.59
N GLU A 57 -6.01 18.17 -10.30
CA GLU A 57 -4.82 17.33 -10.10
C GLU A 57 -4.28 17.24 -8.66
N ALA A 58 -5.09 16.76 -7.72
CA ALA A 58 -4.64 16.62 -6.34
C ALA A 58 -3.49 15.60 -6.24
N THR A 59 -2.56 15.80 -5.29
CA THR A 59 -1.59 14.79 -4.87
C THR A 59 -1.91 14.39 -3.44
N GLN A 60 -2.00 13.09 -3.18
CA GLN A 60 -2.16 12.53 -1.84
C GLN A 60 -0.92 11.75 -1.42
N ALA A 61 -0.52 11.89 -0.16
CA ALA A 61 0.62 11.15 0.38
C ALA A 61 0.40 10.75 1.83
N GLN A 62 0.46 9.44 2.11
CA GLN A 62 0.42 8.84 3.42
C GLN A 62 1.84 8.43 3.85
N PHE A 63 2.31 9.05 4.93
CA PHE A 63 3.61 8.78 5.52
C PHE A 63 3.47 8.03 6.84
N ILE A 64 4.39 7.10 7.07
CA ILE A 64 4.59 6.42 8.34
C ILE A 64 5.83 7.02 9.02
N ALA A 65 5.67 7.57 10.22
CA ALA A 65 6.78 8.07 11.01
C ALA A 65 7.48 6.92 11.73
N ASN A 66 8.79 6.78 11.49
CA ASN A 66 9.62 5.74 12.05
C ASN A 66 10.68 6.35 12.97
N LYS A 67 10.72 5.87 14.22
CA LYS A 67 11.73 6.27 15.20
C LYS A 67 13.06 5.60 14.91
N LEU A 68 14.15 6.36 15.00
CA LEU A 68 15.50 5.83 14.85
C LEU A 68 15.95 5.14 16.15
N PRO A 69 16.61 3.97 16.08
CA PRO A 69 17.13 3.30 17.26
C PRO A 69 18.14 4.19 18.02
N GLY A 70 18.02 4.22 19.35
CA GLY A 70 18.99 4.90 20.24
C GLY A 70 18.89 6.43 20.31
N VAL A 71 17.99 7.08 19.56
CA VAL A 71 17.82 8.54 19.59
C VAL A 71 16.34 8.95 19.57
N ASN A 72 16.04 10.17 20.04
CA ASN A 72 14.70 10.74 19.90
C ASN A 72 14.53 11.50 18.57
N LYS A 73 14.82 10.81 17.46
CA LYS A 73 14.73 11.33 16.10
C LYS A 73 13.89 10.38 15.23
N PHE A 74 13.30 10.93 14.19
CA PHE A 74 12.39 10.22 13.29
C PHE A 74 12.77 10.43 11.83
N TYR A 75 12.34 9.49 10.99
CA TYR A 75 12.17 9.72 9.56
C TYR A 75 10.74 9.40 9.14
N TRP A 76 10.27 10.06 8.09
CA TRP A 76 8.95 9.79 7.51
C TRP A 76 9.11 8.97 6.23
N HIS A 77 8.28 7.97 6.04
CA HIS A 77 8.33 7.09 4.87
C HIS A 77 6.98 7.06 4.16
N CYS A 78 6.94 7.40 2.88
CA CYS A 78 5.77 7.29 2.02
C CYS A 78 5.91 6.05 1.12
N PRO A 79 5.49 4.87 1.58
CA PRO A 79 5.62 3.63 0.80
C PRO A 79 4.67 3.66 -0.39
N ARG A 80 5.16 3.35 -1.60
CA ARG A 80 4.34 3.36 -2.84
C ARG A 80 3.63 4.70 -3.11
N GLY A 81 4.23 5.81 -2.66
CA GLY A 81 3.67 7.14 -2.82
C GLY A 81 4.73 8.23 -2.97
N PRO A 82 4.33 9.47 -3.28
CA PRO A 82 2.95 9.97 -3.31
C PRO A 82 2.12 9.44 -4.49
N VAL A 83 0.79 9.55 -4.38
CA VAL A 83 -0.16 9.26 -5.47
C VAL A 83 -0.60 10.58 -6.07
N THR A 84 -0.36 10.74 -7.37
CA THR A 84 -0.73 11.93 -8.14
C THR A 84 -1.90 11.64 -9.05
N ALA A 85 -2.68 12.67 -9.36
CA ALA A 85 -3.75 12.57 -10.35
C ALA A 85 -3.19 12.73 -11.76
N ASN A 86 -2.50 11.72 -12.26
CA ASN A 86 -1.99 11.70 -13.63
C ASN A 86 -2.37 10.40 -14.35
N SER A 87 -2.93 10.54 -15.55
CA SER A 87 -3.38 9.45 -16.44
C SER A 87 -2.27 8.64 -17.11
N GLU A 88 -1.01 9.11 -17.11
CA GLU A 88 0.10 8.47 -17.83
C GLU A 88 1.26 7.99 -16.94
N GLY A 89 1.09 8.04 -15.61
CA GLY A 89 2.10 7.60 -14.63
C GLY A 89 3.33 8.51 -14.51
N GLN A 90 3.38 9.62 -15.27
CA GLN A 90 4.38 10.67 -15.06
C GLN A 90 4.04 11.45 -13.78
N ILE A 91 5.05 11.82 -13.01
CA ILE A 91 4.86 12.65 -11.82
C ILE A 91 5.50 14.00 -12.11
N ALA A 92 4.70 15.05 -12.15
CA ALA A 92 5.18 16.39 -12.46
C ALA A 92 6.02 16.95 -11.29
N ASN A 93 6.99 17.80 -11.62
CA ASN A 93 7.80 18.46 -10.59
C ASN A 93 6.95 19.31 -9.63
N SER A 94 5.90 19.98 -10.13
CA SER A 94 5.00 20.79 -9.30
C SER A 94 4.28 19.97 -8.23
N GLU A 95 3.84 18.76 -8.58
CA GLU A 95 3.14 17.83 -7.67
C GLU A 95 4.08 17.39 -6.53
N LEU A 96 5.29 16.95 -6.87
CA LEU A 96 6.30 16.57 -5.89
C LEU A 96 6.75 17.76 -5.04
N GLN A 97 6.95 18.93 -5.64
CA GLN A 97 7.37 20.13 -4.93
C GLN A 97 6.34 20.54 -3.87
N GLY A 98 5.04 20.48 -4.18
CA GLY A 98 4.00 20.77 -3.21
C GLY A 98 4.05 19.84 -1.99
N ILE A 99 4.29 18.55 -2.22
CA ILE A 99 4.47 17.57 -1.12
C ILE A 99 5.73 17.88 -0.31
N ILE A 100 6.85 18.15 -0.98
CA ILE A 100 8.12 18.51 -0.33
C ILE A 100 7.95 19.75 0.55
N ASP A 101 7.24 20.77 0.07
CA ASP A 101 7.03 22.03 0.78
C ASP A 101 6.13 21.86 2.00
N ILE A 102 5.04 21.09 1.88
CA ILE A 102 4.17 20.77 3.03
C ILE A 102 4.95 19.98 4.08
N ILE A 103 5.77 19.01 3.68
CA ILE A 103 6.61 18.25 4.60
C ILE A 103 7.60 19.16 5.32
N LYS A 104 8.33 20.01 4.59
CA LYS A 104 9.30 20.95 5.18
C LYS A 104 8.64 21.91 6.18
N LYS A 105 7.39 22.32 5.94
CA LYS A 105 6.62 23.16 6.87
C LYS A 105 6.09 22.38 8.09
N SER A 106 5.74 21.11 7.90
CA SER A 106 5.12 20.28 8.93
C SER A 106 6.11 19.52 9.81
N ALA A 107 7.32 19.26 9.29
CA ALA A 107 8.35 18.52 9.98
C ALA A 107 8.97 19.35 11.11
N GLY A 108 8.91 18.83 12.34
CA GLY A 108 9.63 19.39 13.48
C GLY A 108 11.12 19.05 13.45
N LYS A 109 11.88 19.64 14.40
CA LYS A 109 13.34 19.43 14.53
C LYS A 109 13.73 17.98 14.81
N GLU A 110 12.79 17.14 15.21
CA GLU A 110 12.95 15.71 15.45
C GLU A 110 13.01 14.87 14.17
N VAL A 111 12.49 15.38 13.05
CA VAL A 111 12.48 14.69 11.76
C VAL A 111 13.78 15.02 11.02
N ILE A 112 14.57 13.99 10.68
CA ILE A 112 15.89 14.21 10.07
C ILE A 112 15.93 13.98 8.56
N PHE A 113 15.02 13.17 8.02
CA PHE A 113 14.81 12.99 6.58
C PHE A 113 13.42 12.39 6.34
N PHE A 114 13.01 12.38 5.07
CA PHE A 114 11.87 11.61 4.61
C PHE A 114 12.21 10.83 3.34
N ARG A 115 11.42 9.79 3.06
CA ARG A 115 11.58 8.92 1.89
C ARG A 115 10.26 8.85 1.13
N LEU A 116 10.36 8.87 -0.19
CA LEU A 116 9.27 8.64 -1.12
C LEU A 116 9.61 7.37 -1.90
N GLY A 117 8.60 6.53 -2.13
CA GLY A 117 8.72 5.38 -3.02
C GLY A 117 7.57 5.41 -4.01
N PRO A 118 7.47 6.40 -4.90
CA PRO A 118 6.33 6.52 -5.83
C PRO A 118 6.25 5.31 -6.76
N GLU A 119 5.05 4.97 -7.19
CA GLU A 119 4.80 3.91 -8.17
C GLU A 119 5.05 4.45 -9.60
N ALA A 120 6.32 4.77 -9.89
CA ALA A 120 6.77 5.35 -11.15
C ALA A 120 8.19 4.85 -11.48
N THR A 121 8.50 4.71 -12.77
CA THR A 121 9.87 4.44 -13.23
C THR A 121 10.73 5.69 -13.09
N ILE A 122 12.05 5.52 -13.18
CA ILE A 122 12.99 6.66 -13.09
C ILE A 122 12.75 7.68 -14.21
N GLU A 123 12.34 7.22 -15.40
CA GLU A 123 12.03 8.05 -16.55
C GLU A 123 10.73 8.86 -16.37
N GLN A 124 9.82 8.37 -15.52
CA GLN A 124 8.57 9.03 -15.18
C GLN A 124 8.73 10.08 -14.04
N LEU A 125 9.93 10.17 -13.45
CA LEU A 125 10.23 11.07 -12.34
C LEU A 125 11.07 12.28 -12.78
N PRO A 126 10.88 13.46 -12.16
CA PRO A 126 11.68 14.66 -12.42
C PRO A 126 12.99 14.60 -11.62
N ILE A 127 13.85 13.62 -11.95
CA ILE A 127 15.06 13.27 -11.19
C ILE A 127 16.00 14.47 -11.01
N GLY A 128 16.16 15.31 -12.04
CA GLY A 128 17.01 16.51 -11.95
C GLY A 128 16.56 17.47 -10.85
N GLN A 129 15.25 17.72 -10.75
CA GLN A 129 14.66 18.62 -9.76
C GLN A 129 14.63 17.98 -8.37
N LEU A 130 14.40 16.66 -8.29
CA LEU A 130 14.53 15.91 -7.04
C LEU A 130 15.95 15.99 -6.47
N ASN A 131 16.97 15.81 -7.30
CA ASN A 131 18.37 15.95 -6.91
C ASN A 131 18.68 17.38 -6.43
N ASN A 132 18.20 18.40 -7.14
CA ASN A 132 18.34 19.81 -6.72
C ASN A 132 17.62 20.10 -5.39
N SER A 133 16.56 19.35 -5.08
CA SER A 133 15.82 19.43 -3.81
C SER A 133 16.46 18.63 -2.67
N GLY A 134 17.60 17.97 -2.92
CA GLY A 134 18.37 17.22 -1.93
C GLY A 134 18.00 15.74 -1.82
N PHE A 135 17.17 15.20 -2.72
CA PHE A 135 16.90 13.77 -2.77
C PHE A 135 18.11 12.99 -3.24
N LYS A 136 18.21 11.75 -2.74
CA LYS A 136 19.20 10.77 -3.16
C LYS A 136 18.49 9.44 -3.37
N GLN A 137 18.72 8.83 -4.53
CA GLN A 137 18.24 7.48 -4.79
C GLN A 137 18.97 6.50 -3.86
N LEU A 138 18.22 5.53 -3.33
CA LEU A 138 18.81 4.45 -2.55
C LEU A 138 19.42 3.39 -3.51
N PRO A 139 20.52 2.73 -3.12
CA PRO A 139 21.15 1.71 -3.96
C PRO A 139 20.40 0.36 -3.93
N TYR A 140 19.27 0.29 -3.24
CA TYR A 140 18.41 -0.89 -3.10
C TYR A 140 16.95 -0.44 -2.95
N ASP A 141 16.04 -1.32 -3.32
CA ASP A 141 14.60 -1.07 -3.18
C ASP A 141 14.13 -1.40 -1.76
N ILE A 142 13.27 -0.55 -1.20
CA ILE A 142 12.61 -0.82 0.08
C ILE A 142 11.39 -1.71 -0.15
N GLU A 143 10.59 -1.39 -1.16
CA GLU A 143 9.49 -2.19 -1.68
C GLU A 143 9.94 -3.08 -2.86
N PRO A 144 9.28 -4.22 -3.12
CA PRO A 144 9.64 -5.08 -4.26
C PRO A 144 9.54 -4.34 -5.61
N SER A 145 10.64 -4.20 -6.35
CA SER A 145 10.64 -3.49 -7.65
C SER A 145 10.02 -4.30 -8.79
N GLN A 146 9.90 -5.62 -8.64
CA GLN A 146 9.30 -6.49 -9.64
C GLN A 146 8.11 -7.24 -9.06
N THR A 147 6.95 -7.06 -9.70
CA THR A 147 5.69 -7.71 -9.32
C THR A 147 5.14 -8.47 -10.52
N LEU A 148 4.70 -9.72 -10.31
CA LEU A 148 3.95 -10.47 -11.31
C LEU A 148 2.48 -10.07 -11.22
N ILE A 149 1.96 -9.39 -12.23
CA ILE A 149 0.57 -8.94 -12.29
C ILE A 149 -0.21 -9.85 -13.24
N LEU A 150 -1.33 -10.41 -12.75
CA LEU A 150 -2.27 -11.19 -13.53
C LEU A 150 -3.50 -10.33 -13.85
N ASP A 151 -3.80 -10.16 -15.14
CA ASP A 151 -4.99 -9.45 -15.60
C ASP A 151 -6.24 -10.31 -15.42
N ILE A 152 -6.99 -10.04 -14.35
CA ILE A 152 -8.21 -10.77 -13.97
C ILE A 152 -9.47 -10.32 -14.73
N THR A 153 -9.35 -9.43 -15.73
CA THR A 153 -10.48 -9.05 -16.59
C THR A 153 -10.80 -10.13 -17.64
N LYS A 154 -9.87 -11.06 -17.86
CA LYS A 154 -10.00 -12.21 -18.76
C LYS A 154 -10.87 -13.30 -18.15
N THR A 155 -11.42 -14.17 -19.00
CA THR A 155 -12.19 -15.34 -18.57
C THR A 155 -11.31 -16.37 -17.88
N GLU A 156 -11.91 -17.23 -17.05
CA GLU A 156 -11.18 -18.32 -16.35
C GLU A 156 -10.43 -19.24 -17.32
N ASP A 157 -11.05 -19.57 -18.47
CA ASP A 157 -10.45 -20.41 -19.49
C ASP A 157 -9.22 -19.75 -20.14
N GLU A 158 -9.30 -18.45 -20.44
CA GLU A 158 -8.18 -17.66 -20.96
C GLU A 158 -7.05 -17.55 -19.93
N LEU A 159 -7.38 -17.33 -18.66
CA LEU A 159 -6.41 -17.29 -17.56
C LEU A 159 -5.68 -18.63 -17.43
N LEU A 160 -6.43 -19.74 -17.41
CA LEU A 160 -5.85 -21.08 -17.33
C LEU A 160 -4.97 -21.38 -18.55
N ALA A 161 -5.41 -21.02 -19.76
CA ALA A 161 -4.65 -21.23 -21.00
C ALA A 161 -3.28 -20.51 -20.99
N GLN A 162 -3.16 -19.38 -20.30
CA GLN A 162 -1.90 -18.64 -20.15
C GLN A 162 -0.93 -19.22 -19.11
N THR A 163 -1.40 -20.09 -18.19
CA THR A 163 -0.51 -20.70 -17.18
C THR A 163 0.43 -21.75 -17.77
N HIS A 164 1.43 -22.20 -17.01
CA HIS A 164 2.25 -23.34 -17.42
C HIS A 164 1.43 -24.64 -17.43
N GLU A 165 1.67 -25.56 -18.38
CA GLU A 165 0.89 -26.80 -18.53
C GLU A 165 0.78 -27.63 -17.24
N LYS A 166 1.92 -27.79 -16.54
CA LYS A 166 1.97 -28.46 -15.23
C LYS A 166 1.06 -27.81 -14.17
N TRP A 167 0.90 -26.49 -14.20
CA TRP A 167 0.05 -25.78 -13.25
C TRP A 167 -1.43 -26.03 -13.55
N ARG A 168 -1.85 -25.92 -14.82
CA ARG A 168 -3.20 -26.32 -15.26
C ARG A 168 -3.54 -27.73 -14.82
N TYR A 169 -2.63 -28.67 -15.06
CA TYR A 169 -2.80 -30.07 -14.66
C TYR A 169 -3.01 -30.21 -13.15
N ASN A 170 -2.18 -29.54 -12.33
CA ASN A 170 -2.28 -29.60 -10.88
C ASN A 170 -3.57 -28.98 -10.34
N ILE A 171 -4.04 -27.88 -10.93
CA ILE A 171 -5.33 -27.26 -10.54
C ILE A 171 -6.48 -28.25 -10.78
N ARG A 172 -6.54 -28.86 -11.97
CA ARG A 172 -7.57 -29.88 -12.30
C ARG A 172 -7.45 -31.12 -11.42
N LEU A 173 -6.22 -31.54 -11.09
CA LEU A 173 -5.98 -32.66 -10.20
C LEU A 173 -6.49 -32.39 -8.77
N ALA A 174 -6.27 -31.18 -8.24
CA ALA A 174 -6.78 -30.78 -6.93
C ALA A 174 -8.31 -30.83 -6.90
N GLN A 175 -8.97 -30.29 -7.93
CA GLN A 175 -10.43 -30.38 -8.08
C GLN A 175 -10.92 -31.83 -8.14
N LYS A 176 -10.27 -32.68 -8.97
CA LYS A 176 -10.61 -34.13 -9.07
C LYS A 176 -10.42 -34.86 -7.74
N LYS A 177 -9.48 -34.43 -6.91
CA LYS A 177 -9.25 -34.96 -5.56
C LYS A 177 -10.21 -34.41 -4.50
N GLY A 178 -11.18 -33.58 -4.89
CA GLY A 178 -12.19 -33.04 -3.98
C GLY A 178 -11.69 -31.92 -3.08
N VAL A 179 -10.60 -31.23 -3.44
CA VAL A 179 -10.15 -30.04 -2.72
C VAL A 179 -11.22 -28.96 -2.86
N GLN A 180 -11.67 -28.42 -1.73
CA GLN A 180 -12.64 -27.34 -1.66
C GLN A 180 -11.97 -26.06 -1.14
N VAL A 181 -12.43 -24.91 -1.63
CA VAL A 181 -11.98 -23.59 -1.18
C VAL A 181 -13.16 -22.90 -0.51
N LYS A 182 -12.95 -22.43 0.72
CA LYS A 182 -13.91 -21.60 1.45
C LYS A 182 -13.29 -20.22 1.68
N VAL A 183 -14.03 -19.17 1.35
CA VAL A 183 -13.71 -17.80 1.72
C VAL A 183 -14.33 -17.53 3.09
N THR A 184 -13.59 -16.88 3.97
CA THR A 184 -14.02 -16.50 5.32
C THR A 184 -13.54 -15.09 5.66
N SER A 185 -14.14 -14.50 6.68
CA SER A 185 -13.90 -13.13 7.13
C SER A 185 -14.05 -13.07 8.66
N CYS A 186 -13.67 -11.94 9.26
CA CYS A 186 -13.62 -11.80 10.72
C CYS A 186 -14.98 -11.98 11.43
N ASP A 187 -16.09 -11.89 10.68
CA ASP A 187 -17.47 -12.08 11.13
C ASP A 187 -17.97 -13.54 10.99
N ASP A 188 -17.19 -14.47 10.41
CA ASP A 188 -17.54 -15.90 10.38
C ASP A 188 -17.52 -16.47 11.81
N VAL A 189 -18.56 -17.19 12.19
CA VAL A 189 -18.66 -17.86 13.51
C VAL A 189 -17.48 -18.81 13.79
N ASN A 190 -16.86 -19.34 12.75
CA ASN A 190 -15.70 -20.23 12.84
C ASN A 190 -14.37 -19.50 12.58
N PHE A 191 -14.36 -18.16 12.53
CA PHE A 191 -13.17 -17.39 12.16
C PHE A 191 -11.93 -17.74 12.99
N GLU A 192 -12.06 -17.83 14.32
CA GLU A 192 -10.90 -18.13 15.17
C GLU A 192 -10.31 -19.52 14.86
N HIS A 193 -11.15 -20.50 14.55
CA HIS A 193 -10.66 -21.82 14.13
C HIS A 193 -9.91 -21.76 12.79
N TYR A 194 -10.47 -21.07 11.79
CA TYR A 194 -9.81 -20.91 10.50
C TYR A 194 -8.52 -20.08 10.59
N PHE A 195 -8.50 -19.09 11.48
CA PHE A 195 -7.35 -18.24 11.69
C PHE A 195 -6.20 -18.99 12.39
N GLU A 196 -6.50 -19.84 13.37
CA GLU A 196 -5.48 -20.71 13.98
C GLU A 196 -4.88 -21.66 12.94
N GLU A 197 -5.71 -22.25 12.09
CA GLU A 197 -5.23 -23.15 11.03
C GLU A 197 -4.39 -22.39 10.00
N PHE A 198 -4.80 -21.19 9.60
CA PHE A 198 -3.98 -20.30 8.76
C PHE A 198 -2.62 -20.01 9.41
N TYR A 199 -2.61 -19.61 10.67
CA TYR A 199 -1.38 -19.24 11.36
C TYR A 199 -0.44 -20.45 11.48
N ARG A 200 -0.96 -21.63 11.83
CA ARG A 200 -0.20 -22.90 11.88
C ARG A 200 0.42 -23.24 10.52
N LEU A 201 -0.30 -23.05 9.41
CA LEU A 201 0.23 -23.29 8.07
C LEU A 201 1.32 -22.28 7.67
N VAL A 202 1.21 -21.02 8.11
CA VAL A 202 2.22 -19.99 7.89
C VAL A 202 3.47 -20.25 8.72
N SER A 203 3.33 -20.49 10.03
CA SER A 203 4.45 -20.69 10.95
C SER A 203 5.14 -22.04 10.72
N GLU A 204 4.47 -23.13 11.02
CA GLU A 204 5.03 -24.49 10.99
C GLU A 204 5.08 -25.02 9.55
N GLY A 205 3.98 -24.83 8.82
CA GLY A 205 3.82 -25.39 7.48
C GLY A 205 4.77 -24.79 6.43
N THR A 206 5.21 -23.54 6.64
CA THR A 206 6.00 -22.78 5.67
C THR A 206 7.25 -22.18 6.29
N ALA A 207 7.11 -21.36 7.34
CA ALA A 207 8.21 -20.55 7.84
C ALA A 207 9.36 -21.37 8.42
N GLU A 208 9.05 -22.35 9.27
CA GLU A 208 10.04 -23.28 9.82
C GLU A 208 10.68 -24.13 8.72
N ARG A 209 9.87 -24.71 7.84
CA ARG A 209 10.33 -25.57 6.74
C ARG A 209 11.22 -24.86 5.73
N LYS A 210 11.00 -23.56 5.52
CA LYS A 210 11.73 -22.74 4.54
C LYS A 210 12.74 -21.80 5.20
N ASN A 211 12.85 -21.81 6.53
CA ASN A 211 13.69 -20.91 7.32
C ASN A 211 13.46 -19.42 6.95
N ILE A 212 12.20 -19.01 6.85
CA ILE A 212 11.79 -17.63 6.59
C ILE A 212 11.18 -17.00 7.84
N LYS A 213 11.32 -15.67 7.97
CA LYS A 213 10.68 -14.93 9.06
C LYS A 213 9.19 -14.75 8.75
N HIS A 214 8.37 -14.77 9.79
CA HIS A 214 6.94 -14.46 9.73
C HIS A 214 6.59 -13.50 10.87
N HIS A 215 5.43 -12.84 10.77
CA HIS A 215 4.95 -11.96 11.83
C HIS A 215 4.28 -12.78 12.95
N GLN A 216 4.14 -12.18 14.13
CA GLN A 216 3.36 -12.80 15.21
C GLN A 216 1.87 -12.82 14.85
N LYS A 217 1.11 -13.75 15.46
CA LYS A 217 -0.32 -13.94 15.24
C LYS A 217 -1.12 -12.64 15.25
N GLU A 218 -0.86 -11.77 16.22
CA GLU A 218 -1.54 -10.48 16.38
C GLU A 218 -1.42 -9.55 15.15
N TYR A 219 -0.29 -9.62 14.43
CA TYR A 219 -0.08 -8.85 13.21
C TYR A 219 -1.10 -9.22 12.13
N TYR A 220 -1.25 -10.52 11.86
CA TYR A 220 -2.17 -11.00 10.83
C TYR A 220 -3.63 -10.78 11.24
N LYS A 221 -3.95 -10.99 12.52
CA LYS A 221 -5.31 -10.79 13.03
C LYS A 221 -5.74 -9.34 12.86
N LYS A 222 -4.91 -8.41 13.31
CA LYS A 222 -5.16 -6.97 13.18
C LYS A 222 -5.23 -6.51 11.72
N GLN A 223 -4.43 -7.11 10.85
CA GLN A 223 -4.49 -6.83 9.42
C GLN A 223 -5.87 -7.21 8.87
N LEU A 224 -6.33 -8.44 9.14
CA LEU A 224 -7.63 -8.91 8.71
C LEU A 224 -8.78 -8.04 9.27
N GLU A 225 -8.74 -7.69 10.56
CA GLU A 225 -9.79 -6.88 11.19
C GLU A 225 -9.92 -5.48 10.56
N ILE A 226 -8.80 -4.85 10.20
CA ILE A 226 -8.78 -3.48 9.68
C ILE A 226 -9.06 -3.44 8.17
N THR A 227 -8.61 -4.45 7.42
CA THR A 227 -8.73 -4.47 5.95
C THR A 227 -9.93 -5.26 5.45
N SER A 228 -10.66 -5.97 6.33
CA SER A 228 -11.88 -6.66 5.92
C SER A 228 -12.93 -5.65 5.45
N PRO A 229 -13.58 -5.88 4.29
CA PRO A 229 -14.69 -5.04 3.87
C PRO A 229 -15.73 -5.03 4.98
N GLN A 230 -16.11 -3.83 5.43
CA GLN A 230 -17.20 -3.69 6.39
C GLN A 230 -18.48 -4.21 5.72
N PRO A 231 -19.31 -5.01 6.42
CA PRO A 231 -20.57 -5.45 5.86
C PRO A 231 -21.36 -4.23 5.39
N SER A 232 -21.83 -4.26 4.15
CA SER A 232 -22.70 -3.20 3.63
C SER A 232 -23.90 -3.08 4.56
N PRO A 233 -24.27 -1.87 5.04
CA PRO A 233 -25.50 -1.71 5.78
C PRO A 233 -26.66 -2.20 4.91
N SER A 234 -27.45 -3.10 5.48
CA SER A 234 -28.65 -3.70 4.89
C SER A 234 -29.70 -2.66 4.56
#